data_AF-A0A924IW16-F1
#
_entry.id   AF-A0A924IW16-F1
#
_cell.length_a   1.000
_cell.length_b   1.000
_cell.length_c   1.000
_cell.angle_alpha   90.00
_cell.angle_beta   90.00
_cell.angle_gamma   90.00
#
_symmetry.space_group_name_H-M   'P 1'
#
loop_
_entity.id
_entity.type
_entity.pdbx_description
1 polymer ?
#
loop_
_entity_poly.entity_id
_entity_poly.type
_entity_poly.pdbx_seq_one_letter_code
_entity_poly.pdbx_strand_id
1 'polypeptide(L)'
;MAKVITFGAELEDLAKYLKSTDNEDAKRQLLFPLFKKLFKEKFVTESAAAGADVYIEGQIIVECKTDFPQWLEGFYQALHYNKKHGLAFNSVMVIAHNFCAIWKLKKLPEFAVILSRTADVNKAPNAIGKENAKKTAIREKNEIKEAAFYWIDPKDFENTIFSGGGKSYTIESFEILKILKNLDSDRLQVNKHNFIQVIERMKGYFEYAIDAVHAFYSIIPYWDITSTVADNDNEGLRLIGYSGTKYSDNITVARSHVRDFRKFIETQYIFTNEGSGLTVDYYFSRFDEVLAIVDPEYVKQHGIFFTDANLSRYALWFAKHHFPGNI
;
A
#
# COMPACT_ATOMS: atom_id res chain seq x y z
N MET A 1 -28.62 12.55 -10.55
CA MET A 1 -27.74 12.42 -9.37
C MET A 1 -27.15 11.03 -9.37
N ALA A 2 -25.82 10.89 -9.43
CA ALA A 2 -25.19 9.58 -9.30
C ALA A 2 -25.39 9.06 -7.87
N LYS A 3 -25.95 7.86 -7.71
CA LYS A 3 -26.07 7.20 -6.40
C LYS A 3 -24.66 7.02 -5.84
N VAL A 4 -24.36 7.63 -4.69
CA VAL A 4 -23.11 7.36 -3.97
C VAL A 4 -23.13 5.87 -3.59
N ILE A 5 -22.24 5.08 -4.18
CA ILE A 5 -22.13 3.66 -3.89
C ILE A 5 -21.39 3.52 -2.55
N THR A 6 -22.13 3.20 -1.49
CA THR A 6 -21.59 2.92 -0.16
C THR A 6 -21.27 1.43 -0.02
N PHE A 7 -20.25 1.06 0.76
CA PHE A 7 -19.79 -0.33 0.95
C PHE A 7 -19.95 -0.83 2.41
N GLY A 8 -20.75 -0.15 3.24
CA GLY A 8 -20.79 -0.38 4.69
C GLY A 8 -21.05 -1.84 5.08
N ALA A 9 -22.14 -2.42 4.59
CA ALA A 9 -22.50 -3.81 4.88
C ALA A 9 -21.45 -4.81 4.36
N GLU A 10 -20.93 -4.58 3.15
CA GLU A 10 -19.93 -5.47 2.55
C GLU A 10 -18.60 -5.46 3.31
N LEU A 11 -18.23 -4.31 3.88
CA LEU A 11 -17.04 -4.17 4.71
C LEU A 11 -17.22 -4.80 6.09
N GLU A 12 -18.43 -4.73 6.65
CA GLU A 12 -18.75 -5.45 7.89
C GLU A 12 -18.65 -6.97 7.69
N ASP A 13 -19.12 -7.49 6.56
CA ASP A 13 -19.03 -8.92 6.26
C ASP A 13 -17.58 -9.36 6.01
N LEU A 14 -16.77 -8.55 5.31
CA LEU A 14 -15.32 -8.80 5.22
C LEU A 14 -14.64 -8.79 6.59
N ALA A 15 -15.00 -7.84 7.47
CA ALA A 15 -14.46 -7.79 8.82
C ALA A 15 -14.86 -9.01 9.65
N LYS A 16 -16.10 -9.52 9.48
CA LYS A 16 -16.56 -10.77 10.10
C LYS A 16 -15.79 -11.96 9.55
N TYR A 17 -15.51 -12.00 8.24
CA TYR A 17 -14.69 -13.05 7.63
C TYR A 17 -13.31 -13.14 8.31
N LEU A 18 -12.62 -12.00 8.43
CA LEU A 18 -11.28 -11.95 9.02
C LEU A 18 -11.30 -12.39 10.50
N LYS A 19 -12.34 -12.03 11.26
CA LYS A 19 -12.51 -12.42 12.66
C LYS A 19 -12.90 -13.89 12.86
N SER A 20 -13.56 -14.51 11.88
CA SER A 20 -14.13 -15.84 12.05
C SER A 20 -13.05 -16.94 12.06
N THR A 21 -13.15 -17.81 13.07
CA THR A 21 -12.38 -19.05 13.23
C THR A 21 -13.03 -20.23 12.50
N ASP A 22 -14.16 -20.03 11.83
CA ASP A 22 -14.84 -21.09 11.09
C ASP A 22 -13.98 -21.51 9.88
N ASN A 23 -14.25 -22.71 9.36
CA ASN A 23 -13.59 -23.22 8.18
C ASN A 23 -13.85 -22.33 6.95
N GLU A 24 -12.96 -22.40 5.96
CA GLU A 24 -13.01 -21.54 4.76
C GLU A 24 -14.37 -21.60 4.04
N ASP A 25 -14.97 -22.79 3.90
CA ASP A 25 -16.24 -22.97 3.21
C ASP A 25 -17.42 -22.26 3.93
N ALA A 26 -17.47 -22.31 5.26
CA ALA A 26 -18.56 -21.71 6.04
C ALA A 26 -18.52 -20.17 5.99
N LYS A 27 -17.32 -19.58 5.99
CA LYS A 27 -17.18 -18.11 6.00
C LYS A 27 -17.03 -17.49 4.62
N ARG A 28 -16.72 -18.24 3.56
CA ARG A 28 -16.51 -17.72 2.18
C ARG A 28 -17.64 -16.82 1.69
N GLN A 29 -18.89 -17.14 2.06
CA GLN A 29 -20.06 -16.35 1.68
C GLN A 29 -20.01 -14.89 2.16
N LEU A 30 -19.27 -14.60 3.24
CA LEU A 30 -19.05 -13.24 3.75
C LEU A 30 -18.17 -12.38 2.84
N LEU A 31 -17.37 -12.98 1.94
CA LEU A 31 -16.54 -12.25 0.98
C LEU A 31 -17.31 -11.82 -0.26
N PHE A 32 -18.26 -12.65 -0.71
CA PHE A 32 -18.92 -12.48 -2.00
C PHE A 32 -19.65 -11.14 -2.17
N PRO A 33 -20.35 -10.57 -1.17
CA PRO A 33 -21.02 -9.28 -1.31
C PRO A 33 -20.08 -8.16 -1.78
N LEU A 34 -18.87 -8.11 -1.21
CA LEU A 34 -17.87 -7.10 -1.56
C LEU A 34 -17.43 -7.21 -3.01
N PHE A 35 -17.01 -8.41 -3.44
CA PHE A 35 -16.53 -8.64 -4.80
C PHE A 35 -17.63 -8.50 -5.84
N LYS A 36 -18.83 -9.02 -5.56
CA LYS A 36 -19.99 -8.88 -6.44
C LYS A 36 -20.36 -7.42 -6.65
N LYS A 37 -20.27 -6.58 -5.61
CA LYS A 37 -20.56 -5.16 -5.71
C LYS A 37 -19.48 -4.37 -6.43
N LEU A 38 -18.20 -4.71 -6.20
CA LEU A 38 -17.05 -4.07 -6.85
C LEU A 38 -16.96 -4.38 -8.34
N PHE A 39 -17.04 -5.66 -8.69
CA PHE A 39 -16.71 -6.15 -10.03
C PHE A 39 -17.94 -6.53 -10.86
N LYS A 40 -19.14 -6.53 -10.26
CA LYS A 40 -20.43 -6.75 -10.91
C LYS A 40 -20.42 -8.04 -11.75
N GLU A 41 -20.58 -7.91 -13.06
CA GLU A 41 -20.68 -9.01 -14.00
C GLU A 41 -19.34 -9.75 -14.21
N LYS A 42 -18.21 -9.13 -13.85
CA LYS A 42 -16.89 -9.78 -13.94
C LYS A 42 -16.61 -10.75 -12.80
N PHE A 43 -17.44 -10.76 -11.76
CA PHE A 43 -17.28 -11.62 -10.60
C PHE A 43 -17.78 -13.04 -10.90
N VAL A 44 -16.87 -14.00 -10.86
CA VAL A 44 -17.18 -15.43 -11.01
C VAL A 44 -16.60 -16.24 -9.85
N THR A 45 -17.25 -17.34 -9.51
CA THR A 45 -16.89 -18.20 -8.37
C THR A 45 -16.96 -19.68 -8.73
N GLU A 46 -16.23 -20.49 -7.97
CA GLU A 46 -16.32 -21.96 -7.96
C GLU A 46 -16.28 -22.57 -9.37
N SER A 47 -17.33 -23.26 -9.80
CA SER A 47 -17.40 -23.94 -11.10
C SER A 47 -17.18 -23.00 -12.29
N ALA A 48 -17.68 -21.76 -12.21
CA ALA A 48 -17.44 -20.73 -13.23
C ALA A 48 -16.01 -20.16 -13.17
N ALA A 49 -15.30 -20.37 -12.06
CA ALA A 49 -13.91 -19.95 -11.82
C ALA A 49 -12.93 -21.14 -11.83
N ALA A 50 -13.28 -22.25 -12.48
CA ALA A 50 -12.47 -23.48 -12.51
C ALA A 50 -12.03 -24.00 -11.12
N GLY A 51 -12.88 -23.81 -10.11
CA GLY A 51 -12.65 -24.21 -8.73
C GLY A 51 -11.85 -23.21 -7.89
N ALA A 52 -11.63 -21.98 -8.35
CA ALA A 52 -11.15 -20.88 -7.49
C ALA A 52 -12.32 -20.28 -6.69
N ASP A 53 -12.03 -19.76 -5.49
CA ASP A 53 -13.07 -19.23 -4.60
C ASP A 53 -13.68 -17.94 -5.15
N VAL A 54 -12.83 -17.03 -5.62
CA VAL A 54 -13.23 -15.85 -6.38
C VAL A 54 -12.25 -15.64 -7.53
N TYR A 55 -12.80 -15.36 -8.71
CA TYR A 55 -12.04 -14.95 -9.87
C TYR A 55 -12.67 -13.73 -10.53
N ILE A 56 -11.84 -12.72 -10.80
CA ILE A 56 -12.19 -11.56 -11.62
C ILE A 56 -11.29 -11.59 -12.85
N GLU A 57 -11.90 -11.79 -14.02
CA GLU A 57 -11.17 -11.96 -15.27
C GLU A 57 -10.16 -10.83 -15.54
N GLY A 58 -8.91 -11.21 -15.83
CA GLY A 58 -7.80 -10.31 -16.12
C GLY A 58 -7.23 -9.57 -14.90
N GLN A 59 -7.89 -9.61 -13.74
CA GLN A 59 -7.53 -8.81 -12.57
C GLN A 59 -6.98 -9.66 -11.43
N ILE A 60 -7.81 -10.47 -10.77
CA ILE A 60 -7.43 -11.12 -9.51
C ILE A 60 -8.01 -12.51 -9.35
N ILE A 61 -7.23 -13.42 -8.75
CA ILE A 61 -7.71 -14.65 -8.13
C ILE A 61 -7.63 -14.50 -6.61
N VAL A 62 -8.68 -14.93 -5.91
CA VAL A 62 -8.71 -15.02 -4.45
C VAL A 62 -8.81 -16.47 -4.04
N GLU A 63 -7.95 -16.87 -3.11
CA GLU A 63 -7.94 -18.18 -2.47
C GLU A 63 -8.20 -18.01 -0.97
N CYS A 64 -9.24 -18.66 -0.48
CA CYS A 64 -9.59 -18.69 0.92
C CYS A 64 -8.84 -19.83 1.60
N LYS A 65 -8.33 -19.55 2.81
CA LYS A 65 -7.81 -20.58 3.71
C LYS A 65 -8.46 -20.47 5.07
N THR A 66 -8.44 -21.57 5.81
CA THR A 66 -8.98 -21.61 7.15
C THR A 66 -8.12 -20.75 8.09
N ASP A 67 -6.80 -21.00 8.10
CA ASP A 67 -5.84 -20.36 9.00
C ASP A 67 -4.59 -19.81 8.32
N PHE A 68 -3.94 -18.86 9.01
CA PHE A 68 -2.71 -18.20 8.58
C PHE A 68 -1.61 -19.17 8.09
N PRO A 69 -1.25 -20.28 8.77
CA PRO A 69 -0.14 -21.13 8.33
C PRO A 69 -0.28 -21.70 6.91
N GLN A 70 -1.51 -21.77 6.39
CA GLN A 70 -1.84 -22.30 5.07
C GLN A 70 -1.65 -21.28 3.94
N TRP A 71 -1.27 -20.03 4.26
CA TRP A 71 -1.19 -18.96 3.26
C TRP A 71 -0.32 -19.31 2.06
N LEU A 72 0.78 -20.04 2.29
CA LEU A 72 1.73 -20.40 1.24
C LEU A 72 1.15 -21.49 0.32
N GLU A 73 0.34 -22.41 0.88
CA GLU A 73 -0.40 -23.39 0.09
C GLU A 73 -1.41 -22.68 -0.81
N GLY A 74 -2.15 -21.72 -0.24
CA GLY A 74 -3.11 -20.90 -0.99
C GLY A 74 -2.46 -20.06 -2.08
N PHE A 75 -1.29 -19.49 -1.80
CA PHE A 75 -0.53 -18.70 -2.77
C PHE A 75 -0.15 -19.52 -4.00
N TYR A 76 0.43 -20.72 -3.82
CA TYR A 76 0.79 -21.59 -4.94
C TYR A 76 -0.42 -22.21 -5.63
N GLN A 77 -1.48 -22.52 -4.89
CA GLN A 77 -2.75 -22.97 -5.46
C GLN A 77 -3.31 -21.91 -6.41
N ALA A 78 -3.34 -20.64 -5.99
CA ALA A 78 -3.81 -19.52 -6.79
C ALA A 78 -3.00 -19.36 -8.09
N LEU A 79 -1.67 -19.47 -8.02
CA LEU A 79 -0.81 -19.40 -9.21
C LEU A 79 -1.05 -20.55 -10.20
N HIS A 80 -1.40 -21.74 -9.70
CA HIS A 80 -1.59 -22.93 -10.55
C HIS A 80 -2.82 -22.84 -11.46
N TYR A 81 -3.85 -22.04 -11.10
CA TYR A 81 -5.02 -21.86 -11.95
C TYR A 81 -4.68 -21.31 -13.34
N ASN A 82 -3.66 -20.44 -13.44
CA ASN A 82 -3.18 -19.95 -14.74
C ASN A 82 -2.67 -21.10 -15.60
N LYS A 83 -1.80 -21.95 -15.03
CA LYS A 83 -1.17 -23.04 -15.77
C LYS A 83 -2.17 -24.15 -16.12
N LYS A 84 -3.06 -24.50 -15.20
CA LYS A 84 -3.99 -25.62 -15.35
C LYS A 84 -5.20 -25.29 -16.23
N HIS A 85 -5.76 -24.10 -16.05
CA HIS A 85 -7.05 -23.73 -16.63
C HIS A 85 -6.95 -22.53 -17.58
N GLY A 86 -5.77 -21.93 -17.74
CA GLY A 86 -5.58 -20.76 -18.60
C GLY A 86 -6.17 -19.47 -18.03
N LEU A 87 -6.53 -19.42 -16.74
CA LEU A 87 -7.11 -18.22 -16.15
C LEU A 87 -6.10 -17.06 -16.19
N ALA A 88 -6.52 -15.94 -16.78
CA ALA A 88 -5.70 -14.73 -16.85
C ALA A 88 -6.01 -13.82 -15.65
N PHE A 89 -4.98 -13.42 -14.92
CA PHE A 89 -5.05 -12.48 -13.80
C PHE A 89 -3.69 -11.81 -13.61
N ASN A 90 -3.67 -10.62 -12.99
CA ASN A 90 -2.44 -9.87 -12.69
C ASN A 90 -2.10 -9.86 -11.19
N SER A 91 -3.05 -10.27 -10.35
CA SER A 91 -2.95 -10.29 -8.90
C SER A 91 -3.44 -11.60 -8.29
N VAL A 92 -2.89 -11.93 -7.14
CA VAL A 92 -3.33 -13.04 -6.28
C VAL A 92 -3.63 -12.47 -4.91
N MET A 93 -4.74 -12.90 -4.32
CA MET A 93 -5.09 -12.65 -2.93
C MET A 93 -5.26 -13.97 -2.20
N VAL A 94 -4.68 -14.07 -1.01
CA VAL A 94 -4.95 -15.18 -0.10
C VAL A 94 -5.50 -14.61 1.19
N ILE A 95 -6.64 -15.13 1.65
CA ILE A 95 -7.34 -14.60 2.82
C ILE A 95 -7.78 -15.71 3.77
N ALA A 96 -7.54 -15.53 5.06
CA ALA A 96 -7.82 -16.50 6.12
C ALA A 96 -8.19 -15.80 7.45
N HIS A 97 -8.37 -16.57 8.51
CA HIS A 97 -8.54 -16.01 9.85
C HIS A 97 -7.34 -15.12 10.23
N ASN A 98 -7.62 -13.86 10.59
CA ASN A 98 -6.64 -12.81 10.93
C ASN A 98 -5.52 -12.62 9.91
N PHE A 99 -5.77 -12.94 8.63
CA PHE A 99 -4.75 -12.90 7.60
C PHE A 99 -5.34 -12.50 6.25
N CYS A 100 -4.61 -11.65 5.54
CA CYS A 100 -4.84 -11.32 4.14
C CYS A 100 -3.51 -10.90 3.55
N ALA A 101 -3.22 -11.44 2.37
CA ALA A 101 -2.09 -10.99 1.58
C ALA A 101 -2.49 -10.85 0.12
N ILE A 102 -1.96 -9.82 -0.53
CA ILE A 102 -2.21 -9.53 -1.94
C ILE A 102 -0.86 -9.38 -2.63
N TRP A 103 -0.67 -10.08 -3.74
CA TRP A 103 0.51 -10.01 -4.59
C TRP A 103 0.16 -9.50 -5.98
N LYS A 104 1.17 -8.92 -6.64
CA LYS A 104 1.17 -8.62 -8.08
C LYS A 104 2.10 -9.60 -8.76
N LEU A 105 1.64 -10.28 -9.81
CA LEU A 105 2.40 -11.34 -10.48
C LEU A 105 3.77 -10.85 -10.97
N LYS A 106 3.84 -9.61 -11.45
CA LYS A 106 5.08 -8.99 -11.93
C LYS A 106 6.15 -8.72 -10.86
N LYS A 107 5.76 -8.73 -9.57
CA LYS A 107 6.67 -8.49 -8.43
C LYS A 107 7.06 -9.77 -7.71
N LEU A 108 6.63 -10.94 -8.20
CA LEU A 108 6.93 -12.20 -7.55
C LEU A 108 8.42 -12.55 -7.69
N PRO A 109 9.04 -13.13 -6.64
CA PRO A 109 10.38 -13.67 -6.74
C PRO A 109 10.47 -14.73 -7.84
N GLU A 110 11.59 -14.76 -8.55
CA GLU A 110 11.80 -15.63 -9.71
C GLU A 110 11.57 -17.12 -9.38
N PHE A 111 12.03 -17.57 -8.21
CA PHE A 111 11.88 -18.96 -7.79
C PHE A 111 10.40 -19.39 -7.69
N ALA A 112 9.52 -18.51 -7.18
CA ALA A 112 8.10 -18.80 -7.00
C ALA A 112 7.42 -18.95 -8.37
N VAL A 113 7.83 -18.10 -9.33
CA VAL A 113 7.38 -18.18 -10.73
C VAL A 113 7.86 -19.48 -11.38
N ILE A 114 9.11 -19.89 -11.15
CA ILE A 114 9.67 -21.14 -11.67
C ILE A 114 8.92 -22.36 -11.11
N LEU A 115 8.70 -22.42 -9.79
CA LEU A 115 7.97 -23.52 -9.15
C LEU A 115 6.54 -23.64 -9.66
N SER A 116 5.85 -22.51 -9.85
CA SER A 116 4.51 -22.50 -10.45
C SER A 116 4.54 -22.98 -11.91
N ARG A 117 5.51 -22.51 -12.72
CA ARG A 117 5.63 -22.87 -14.14
C ARG A 117 6.11 -24.29 -14.38
N THR A 118 6.79 -24.92 -13.44
CA THR A 118 7.29 -26.30 -13.55
C THR A 118 6.34 -27.34 -12.92
N ALA A 119 5.32 -26.93 -12.18
CA ALA A 119 4.33 -27.80 -11.55
C ALA A 119 3.56 -28.67 -12.56
N ASP A 120 3.20 -29.90 -12.19
CA ASP A 120 2.42 -30.79 -13.06
C ASP A 120 0.99 -30.25 -13.29
N VAL A 121 0.63 -30.05 -14.56
CA VAL A 121 -0.66 -29.51 -15.01
C VAL A 121 -1.82 -30.43 -14.61
N ASN A 122 -1.60 -31.75 -14.59
CA ASN A 122 -2.65 -32.73 -14.35
C ASN A 122 -3.09 -32.77 -12.88
N LYS A 123 -2.22 -32.38 -11.95
CA LYS A 123 -2.52 -32.37 -10.51
C LYS A 123 -3.53 -31.29 -10.14
N ALA A 124 -4.31 -31.54 -9.09
CA ALA A 124 -5.27 -30.56 -8.57
C ALA A 124 -4.55 -29.32 -7.99
N PRO A 125 -5.12 -28.10 -8.12
CA PRO A 125 -4.52 -26.87 -7.58
C PRO A 125 -4.14 -26.96 -6.09
N ASN A 126 -5.02 -27.49 -5.24
CA ASN A 126 -4.74 -27.71 -3.80
C ASN A 126 -3.53 -28.65 -3.57
N ALA A 127 -3.42 -29.72 -4.36
CA ALA A 127 -2.30 -30.65 -4.26
C ALA A 127 -0.97 -30.00 -4.63
N ILE A 128 -0.94 -29.18 -5.70
CA ILE A 128 0.23 -28.39 -6.09
C ILE A 128 0.56 -27.33 -5.05
N GLY A 129 -0.46 -26.67 -4.48
CA GLY A 129 -0.30 -25.71 -3.39
C GLY A 129 0.51 -26.30 -2.23
N LYS A 130 0.09 -27.47 -1.74
CA LYS A 130 0.78 -28.22 -0.68
C LYS A 130 2.18 -28.69 -1.07
N GLU A 131 2.34 -29.21 -2.28
CA GLU A 131 3.63 -29.71 -2.77
C GLU A 131 4.67 -28.58 -2.87
N ASN A 132 4.32 -27.45 -3.47
CA ASN A 132 5.22 -26.33 -3.65
C ASN A 132 5.49 -25.58 -2.34
N ALA A 133 4.50 -25.48 -1.45
CA ALA A 133 4.71 -24.94 -0.11
C ALA A 133 5.77 -25.75 0.67
N LYS A 134 5.76 -27.08 0.58
CA LYS A 134 6.77 -27.95 1.21
C LYS A 134 8.16 -27.82 0.60
N LYS A 135 8.24 -27.55 -0.72
CA LYS A 135 9.52 -27.34 -1.44
C LYS A 135 10.12 -25.96 -1.18
N THR A 136 9.35 -25.01 -0.66
CA THR A 136 9.81 -23.64 -0.42
C THR A 136 10.56 -23.56 0.89
N ALA A 137 11.85 -23.25 0.83
CA ALA A 137 12.66 -23.06 2.02
C ALA A 137 12.34 -21.73 2.73
N ILE A 138 12.86 -21.56 3.95
CA ILE A 138 12.48 -20.47 4.85
C ILE A 138 12.84 -19.10 4.27
N ARG A 139 14.00 -19.00 3.61
CA ARG A 139 14.46 -17.75 2.99
C ARG A 139 13.51 -17.31 1.88
N GLU A 140 13.20 -18.24 0.99
CA GLU A 140 12.29 -18.09 -0.15
C GLU A 140 10.88 -17.72 0.32
N LYS A 141 10.42 -18.32 1.42
CA LYS A 141 9.15 -17.96 2.05
C LYS A 141 9.13 -16.50 2.52
N ASN A 142 10.24 -16.00 3.08
CA ASN A 142 10.35 -14.59 3.47
C ASN A 142 10.39 -13.66 2.25
N GLU A 143 11.08 -14.04 1.18
CA GLU A 143 11.10 -13.26 -0.07
C GLU A 143 9.68 -13.16 -0.69
N ILE A 144 8.87 -14.23 -0.65
CA ILE A 144 7.45 -14.15 -1.06
C ILE A 144 6.66 -13.20 -0.16
N LYS A 145 6.88 -13.26 1.16
CA LYS A 145 6.21 -12.37 2.11
C LYS A 145 6.56 -10.91 1.83
N GLU A 146 7.84 -10.59 1.62
CA GLU A 146 8.31 -9.22 1.33
C GLU A 146 7.83 -8.71 -0.04
N ALA A 147 7.60 -9.60 -0.99
CA ALA A 147 7.04 -9.26 -2.29
C ALA A 147 5.52 -8.96 -2.26
N ALA A 148 4.83 -9.22 -1.14
CA ALA A 148 3.41 -8.93 -1.01
C ALA A 148 3.17 -7.42 -1.10
N PHE A 149 2.23 -7.03 -1.96
CA PHE A 149 1.77 -5.64 -2.05
C PHE A 149 1.01 -5.22 -0.79
N TYR A 150 0.31 -6.16 -0.16
CA TYR A 150 -0.36 -5.98 1.11
C TYR A 150 -0.22 -7.24 1.94
N TRP A 151 -0.01 -7.07 3.23
CA TRP A 151 0.19 -8.15 4.19
C TRP A 151 -0.34 -7.76 5.56
N ILE A 152 -1.27 -8.55 6.08
CA ILE A 152 -1.65 -8.56 7.49
C ILE A 152 -1.47 -9.98 8.01
N ASP A 153 -0.98 -10.12 9.23
CA ASP A 153 -0.87 -11.42 9.89
C ASP A 153 -1.45 -11.40 11.31
N PRO A 154 -1.65 -12.57 11.97
CA PRO A 154 -2.39 -12.62 13.23
C PRO A 154 -1.85 -11.71 14.33
N LYS A 155 -0.54 -11.45 14.34
CA LYS A 155 0.11 -10.58 15.33
C LYS A 155 -0.34 -9.13 15.22
N ASP A 156 -0.76 -8.71 14.03
CA ASP A 156 -1.28 -7.37 13.81
C ASP A 156 -2.59 -7.12 14.58
N PHE A 157 -3.34 -8.16 14.93
CA PHE A 157 -4.64 -8.06 15.63
C PHE A 157 -4.54 -8.31 17.14
N GLU A 158 -3.36 -8.66 17.65
CA GLU A 158 -3.16 -8.92 19.08
C GLU A 158 -3.11 -7.61 19.87
N ASN A 159 -4.04 -7.44 20.82
CA ASN A 159 -3.98 -6.36 21.81
C ASN A 159 -2.97 -6.72 22.89
N THR A 160 -1.76 -6.17 22.82
CA THR A 160 -0.85 -6.22 23.96
C THR A 160 -1.17 -5.09 24.94
N ILE A 161 -1.13 -5.40 26.24
CA ILE A 161 -1.48 -4.52 27.38
C ILE A 161 -0.72 -3.18 27.37
N PHE A 162 0.38 -3.08 26.61
CA PHE A 162 1.24 -1.90 26.52
C PHE A 162 1.18 -1.15 25.18
N SER A 163 0.45 -1.63 24.17
CA SER A 163 0.44 -1.02 22.83
C SER A 163 -0.86 -0.35 22.43
N GLY A 164 -2.01 -0.69 23.04
CA GLY A 164 -3.31 -0.08 22.72
C GLY A 164 -3.65 -0.04 21.22
N GLY A 165 -3.00 -0.85 20.39
CA GLY A 165 -2.74 -0.52 18.99
C GLY A 165 -2.85 -1.69 18.01
N GLY A 166 -3.56 -2.76 18.37
CA GLY A 166 -3.92 -3.82 17.41
C GLY A 166 -4.71 -3.23 16.25
N LYS A 167 -4.41 -3.67 15.02
CA LYS A 167 -5.12 -3.22 13.81
C LYS A 167 -6.61 -3.52 13.94
N SER A 168 -7.43 -2.57 13.52
CA SER A 168 -8.87 -2.73 13.51
C SER A 168 -9.32 -3.48 12.25
N TYR A 169 -10.06 -4.57 12.42
CA TYR A 169 -10.67 -5.30 11.30
C TYR A 169 -11.49 -4.41 10.36
N THR A 170 -12.14 -3.38 10.91
CA THR A 170 -12.89 -2.40 10.11
C THR A 170 -11.94 -1.61 9.21
N ILE A 171 -10.82 -1.12 9.78
CA ILE A 171 -9.81 -0.37 9.03
C ILE A 171 -9.18 -1.25 7.95
N GLU A 172 -8.78 -2.48 8.28
CA GLU A 172 -8.18 -3.40 7.32
C GLU A 172 -9.15 -3.78 6.19
N SER A 173 -10.45 -3.91 6.50
CA SER A 173 -11.46 -4.14 5.46
C SER A 173 -11.57 -2.96 4.49
N PHE A 174 -11.48 -1.72 4.99
CA PHE A 174 -11.42 -0.53 4.14
C PHE A 174 -10.15 -0.48 3.28
N GLU A 175 -8.99 -0.86 3.84
CA GLU A 175 -7.73 -0.92 3.08
C GLU A 175 -7.80 -1.96 1.96
N ILE A 176 -8.31 -3.15 2.24
CA ILE A 176 -8.55 -4.18 1.23
C ILE A 176 -9.48 -3.65 0.12
N LEU A 177 -10.60 -3.01 0.47
CA LEU A 177 -11.50 -2.38 -0.52
C LEU A 177 -10.78 -1.36 -1.40
N LYS A 178 -9.92 -0.51 -0.84
CA LYS A 178 -9.15 0.48 -1.61
C LYS A 178 -8.20 -0.18 -2.59
N ILE A 179 -7.51 -1.24 -2.16
CA ILE A 179 -6.62 -2.02 -3.04
C ILE A 179 -7.41 -2.68 -4.16
N LEU A 180 -8.54 -3.31 -3.83
CA LEU A 180 -9.41 -3.97 -4.80
C LEU A 180 -9.96 -2.99 -5.85
N LYS A 181 -10.33 -1.77 -5.45
CA LYS A 181 -10.72 -0.70 -6.39
C LYS A 181 -9.62 -0.27 -7.34
N ASN A 182 -8.36 -0.47 -6.96
CA ASN A 182 -7.18 0.01 -7.67
C ASN A 182 -6.27 -1.14 -8.11
N LEU A 183 -6.80 -2.34 -8.36
CA LEU A 183 -5.99 -3.48 -8.80
C LEU A 183 -5.23 -3.23 -10.09
N ASP A 184 -5.75 -2.38 -10.98
CA ASP A 184 -5.06 -2.02 -12.22
C ASP A 184 -4.04 -0.88 -12.02
N SER A 185 -3.96 -0.32 -10.81
CA SER A 185 -3.06 0.78 -10.45
C SER A 185 -1.69 0.23 -9.99
N ASP A 186 -0.67 0.49 -10.80
CA ASP A 186 0.72 0.12 -10.51
C ASP A 186 1.43 1.07 -9.51
N ARG A 187 0.66 1.90 -8.80
CA ARG A 187 1.19 2.99 -7.99
C ARG A 187 1.93 2.50 -6.74
N LEU A 188 3.07 3.13 -6.46
CA LEU A 188 3.94 2.85 -5.33
C LEU A 188 3.54 3.69 -4.10
N GLN A 189 3.40 3.05 -2.94
CA GLN A 189 3.11 3.76 -1.71
C GLN A 189 4.36 4.51 -1.20
N VAL A 190 4.16 5.78 -0.88
CA VAL A 190 5.08 6.63 -0.12
C VAL A 190 4.71 6.52 1.37
N ASN A 191 5.70 6.23 2.21
CA ASN A 191 5.57 5.95 3.63
C ASN A 191 6.78 6.50 4.43
N LYS A 192 6.76 6.36 5.76
CA LYS A 192 7.80 6.85 6.68
C LYS A 192 9.24 6.41 6.40
N HIS A 193 9.43 5.33 5.64
CA HIS A 193 10.74 4.78 5.34
C HIS A 193 11.30 5.25 3.99
N ASN A 194 10.44 5.58 3.03
CA ASN A 194 10.86 5.90 1.66
C ASN A 194 10.57 7.35 1.24
N PHE A 195 9.84 8.14 2.03
CA PHE A 195 9.44 9.50 1.62
C PHE A 195 10.64 10.43 1.35
N ILE A 196 11.72 10.36 2.11
CA ILE A 196 12.93 11.16 1.86
C ILE A 196 13.54 10.81 0.49
N GLN A 197 13.59 9.52 0.15
CA GLN A 197 14.06 9.05 -1.16
C GLN A 197 13.11 9.47 -2.29
N VAL A 198 11.82 9.58 -2.01
CA VAL A 198 10.83 10.09 -2.96
C VAL A 198 11.11 11.57 -3.25
N ILE A 199 11.37 12.38 -2.21
CA ILE A 199 11.72 13.80 -2.36
C ILE A 199 13.06 13.97 -3.10
N GLU A 200 14.06 13.14 -2.80
CA GLU A 200 15.33 13.13 -3.54
C GLU A 200 15.12 12.88 -5.03
N ARG A 201 14.25 11.93 -5.40
CA ARG A 201 13.90 11.70 -6.81
C ARG A 201 13.11 12.85 -7.41
N MET A 202 12.33 13.59 -6.61
CA MET A 202 11.60 14.77 -7.07
C MET A 202 12.54 15.92 -7.47
N LYS A 203 13.72 16.04 -6.85
CA LYS A 203 14.70 17.11 -7.15
C LYS A 203 15.00 17.24 -8.64
N GLY A 204 15.08 16.11 -9.36
CA GLY A 204 15.38 16.10 -10.79
C GLY A 204 14.37 16.81 -11.69
N TYR A 205 13.23 17.25 -11.15
CA TYR A 205 12.20 17.98 -11.89
C TYR A 205 12.20 19.49 -11.60
N PHE A 206 12.98 19.96 -10.63
CA PHE A 206 13.00 21.35 -10.17
C PHE A 206 14.39 21.97 -10.35
N GLU A 207 14.44 23.31 -10.43
CA GLU A 207 15.69 24.06 -10.56
C GLU A 207 16.45 24.11 -9.22
N TYR A 208 15.72 24.34 -8.12
CA TYR A 208 16.27 24.32 -6.77
C TYR A 208 15.72 23.14 -5.96
N ALA A 209 16.59 22.54 -5.14
CA ALA A 209 16.22 21.37 -4.32
C ALA A 209 15.09 21.70 -3.32
N ILE A 210 15.08 22.92 -2.78
CA ILE A 210 14.02 23.44 -1.91
C ILE A 210 12.63 23.42 -2.56
N ASP A 211 12.55 23.65 -3.88
CA ASP A 211 11.26 23.65 -4.59
C ASP A 211 10.67 22.23 -4.66
N ALA A 212 11.52 21.20 -4.76
CA ALA A 212 11.08 19.82 -4.69
C ALA A 212 10.53 19.45 -3.31
N VAL A 213 11.15 19.99 -2.25
CA VAL A 213 10.68 19.84 -0.86
C VAL A 213 9.33 20.53 -0.70
N HIS A 214 9.21 21.80 -1.08
CA HIS A 214 7.94 22.53 -1.03
C HIS A 214 6.84 21.84 -1.84
N ALA A 215 7.14 21.43 -3.08
CA ALA A 215 6.20 20.73 -3.92
C ALA A 215 5.68 19.44 -3.27
N PHE A 216 6.56 18.66 -2.64
CA PHE A 216 6.16 17.48 -1.87
C PHE A 216 5.20 17.87 -0.75
N TYR A 217 5.57 18.81 0.12
CA TYR A 217 4.74 19.23 1.25
C TYR A 217 3.39 19.86 0.86
N SER A 218 3.32 20.51 -0.30
CA SER A 218 2.06 21.03 -0.88
C SER A 218 1.10 19.94 -1.35
N ILE A 219 1.61 18.76 -1.75
CA ILE A 219 0.75 17.69 -2.29
C ILE A 219 0.39 16.61 -1.28
N ILE A 220 1.20 16.34 -0.25
CA ILE A 220 0.94 15.27 0.74
C ILE A 220 -0.51 15.26 1.26
N PRO A 221 -1.15 16.39 1.62
CA PRO A 221 -2.51 16.38 2.16
C PRO A 221 -3.57 15.89 1.16
N TYR A 222 -3.21 15.85 -0.12
CA TYR A 222 -4.09 15.57 -1.25
C TYR A 222 -3.68 14.30 -2.01
N TRP A 223 -2.44 13.84 -1.83
CA TRP A 223 -1.82 12.80 -2.65
C TRP A 223 -2.24 11.39 -2.25
N ASP A 224 -3.48 11.03 -2.57
CA ASP A 224 -4.03 9.69 -2.38
C ASP A 224 -3.90 8.78 -3.62
N ILE A 225 -4.34 7.54 -3.49
CA ILE A 225 -4.28 6.53 -4.56
C ILE A 225 -5.04 6.91 -5.84
N THR A 226 -6.00 7.83 -5.75
CA THR A 226 -6.81 8.33 -6.89
C THR A 226 -6.23 9.58 -7.54
N SER A 227 -5.11 10.09 -7.03
CA SER A 227 -4.56 11.39 -7.43
C SER A 227 -4.20 11.46 -8.91
N THR A 228 -4.54 12.56 -9.55
CA THR A 228 -4.14 12.86 -10.94
C THR A 228 -3.56 14.26 -11.00
N VAL A 229 -2.79 14.58 -12.04
CA VAL A 229 -2.24 15.93 -12.21
C VAL A 229 -2.91 16.62 -13.38
N ALA A 230 -3.52 17.77 -13.11
CA ALA A 230 -4.08 18.64 -14.13
C ALA A 230 -3.18 19.85 -14.40
N ASP A 231 -3.19 20.32 -15.64
CA ASP A 231 -2.68 21.65 -15.98
C ASP A 231 -3.71 22.70 -15.55
N ASN A 232 -3.24 23.75 -14.87
CA ASN A 232 -4.04 24.94 -14.61
C ASN A 232 -3.56 26.03 -15.55
N ASP A 233 -4.44 26.49 -16.45
CA ASP A 233 -4.19 27.36 -17.61
C ASP A 233 -3.31 28.59 -17.29
N ASN A 234 -1.99 28.38 -17.25
CA ASN A 234 -0.88 29.31 -16.98
C ASN A 234 -0.38 29.50 -15.53
N GLU A 235 -0.89 28.76 -14.54
CA GLU A 235 -0.42 28.87 -13.14
C GLU A 235 0.42 27.66 -12.66
N GLY A 236 0.64 26.67 -13.52
CA GLY A 236 1.42 25.47 -13.20
C GLY A 236 0.57 24.21 -13.07
N LEU A 237 1.11 23.20 -12.40
CA LEU A 237 0.46 21.91 -12.22
C LEU A 237 -0.30 21.85 -10.90
N ARG A 238 -1.43 21.14 -10.89
CA ARG A 238 -2.18 20.90 -9.66
C ARG A 238 -2.46 19.42 -9.48
N LEU A 239 -2.24 18.93 -8.26
CA LEU A 239 -2.64 17.58 -7.88
C LEU A 239 -4.12 17.60 -7.51
N ILE A 240 -4.89 16.72 -8.15
CA ILE A 240 -6.30 16.48 -7.88
C ILE A 240 -6.42 15.15 -7.16
N GLY A 241 -6.73 15.19 -5.87
CA GLY A 241 -6.87 14.02 -4.99
C GLY A 241 -8.32 13.72 -4.62
N TYR A 242 -8.54 12.63 -3.88
CA TYR A 242 -9.85 12.25 -3.33
C TYR A 242 -10.94 12.18 -4.40
N SER A 243 -10.63 11.49 -5.50
CA SER A 243 -11.53 11.29 -6.65
C SER A 243 -12.06 12.60 -7.25
N GLY A 244 -11.26 13.66 -7.27
CA GLY A 244 -11.65 14.94 -7.86
C GLY A 244 -12.17 15.98 -6.88
N THR A 245 -12.18 15.71 -5.57
CA THR A 245 -12.84 16.59 -4.59
C THR A 245 -11.92 17.58 -3.90
N LYS A 246 -10.61 17.30 -3.85
CA LYS A 246 -9.61 18.18 -3.24
C LYS A 246 -8.46 18.44 -4.19
N TYR A 247 -7.82 19.60 -3.99
CA TYR A 247 -6.77 20.07 -4.88
C TYR A 247 -5.62 20.65 -4.06
N SER A 248 -4.39 20.39 -4.52
CA SER A 248 -3.20 21.04 -3.96
C SER A 248 -3.10 22.50 -4.37
N ASP A 249 -2.15 23.21 -3.75
CA ASP A 249 -1.63 24.45 -4.31
C ASP A 249 -0.94 24.18 -5.66
N ASN A 250 -0.73 25.25 -6.44
CA ASN A 250 -0.07 25.17 -7.73
C ASN A 250 1.41 24.82 -7.56
N ILE A 251 1.90 23.90 -8.39
CA ILE A 251 3.29 23.41 -8.41
C ILE A 251 3.93 23.90 -9.69
N THR A 252 4.96 24.72 -9.54
CA THR A 252 5.74 25.24 -10.67
C THR A 252 6.83 24.24 -11.04
N VAL A 253 6.70 23.61 -12.21
CA VAL A 253 7.69 22.67 -12.77
C VAL A 253 8.14 23.21 -14.12
N ALA A 254 9.43 23.08 -14.44
CA ALA A 254 9.94 23.46 -15.75
C ALA A 254 9.19 22.70 -16.86
N ARG A 255 8.84 23.39 -17.96
CA ARG A 255 8.02 22.82 -19.05
C ARG A 255 8.58 21.51 -19.62
N SER A 256 9.90 21.34 -19.63
CA SER A 256 10.58 20.12 -20.07
C SER A 256 10.29 18.90 -19.19
N HIS A 257 10.00 19.11 -17.90
CA HIS A 257 9.81 18.05 -16.91
C HIS A 257 8.35 17.78 -16.57
N VAL A 258 7.40 18.61 -17.02
CA VAL A 258 5.97 18.49 -16.72
C VAL A 258 5.40 17.10 -16.98
N ARG A 259 5.70 16.50 -18.15
CA ARG A 259 5.18 15.17 -18.50
C ARG A 259 5.71 14.08 -17.57
N ASP A 260 7.01 14.13 -17.29
CA ASP A 260 7.68 13.09 -16.50
C ASP A 260 7.33 13.26 -15.01
N PHE A 261 7.16 14.49 -14.54
CA PHE A 261 6.65 14.81 -13.22
C PHE A 261 5.20 14.34 -13.03
N ARG A 262 4.31 14.60 -13.99
CA ARG A 262 2.93 14.07 -13.98
C ARG A 262 2.93 12.56 -13.82
N LYS A 263 3.72 11.86 -14.64
CA LYS A 263 3.85 10.40 -14.55
C LYS A 263 4.44 9.96 -13.20
N PHE A 264 5.41 10.69 -12.66
CA PHE A 264 6.00 10.39 -11.35
C PHE A 264 4.96 10.48 -10.22
N ILE A 265 4.16 11.54 -10.21
CA ILE A 265 3.08 11.73 -9.23
C ILE A 265 1.99 10.68 -9.37
N GLU A 266 1.56 10.40 -10.60
CA GLU A 266 0.52 9.42 -10.92
C GLU A 266 0.97 7.96 -10.81
N THR A 267 2.25 7.71 -10.50
CA THR A 267 2.77 6.37 -10.21
C THR A 267 3.01 6.17 -8.71
N GLN A 268 2.64 7.13 -7.86
CA GLN A 268 2.85 7.08 -6.42
C GLN A 268 1.63 7.59 -5.65
N TYR A 269 1.57 7.28 -4.35
CA TYR A 269 0.53 7.80 -3.46
C TYR A 269 0.95 7.76 -1.99
N ILE A 270 0.36 8.59 -1.14
CA ILE A 270 0.54 8.60 0.32
C ILE A 270 -0.73 8.12 1.02
N PHE A 271 -0.56 7.35 2.09
CA PHE A 271 -1.63 7.12 3.07
C PHE A 271 -1.38 7.96 4.32
N THR A 272 -2.36 8.78 4.69
CA THR A 272 -2.41 9.47 5.98
C THR A 272 -3.54 8.86 6.81
N ASN A 273 -3.23 8.41 8.02
CA ASN A 273 -4.20 7.81 8.95
C ASN A 273 -3.99 8.40 10.36
N GLU A 274 -4.95 9.23 10.78
CA GLU A 274 -4.96 9.94 12.07
C GLU A 274 -4.87 9.00 13.28
N GLY A 275 -5.40 7.77 13.18
CA GLY A 275 -5.34 6.79 14.27
C GLY A 275 -3.99 6.10 14.46
N SER A 276 -3.05 6.24 13.52
CA SER A 276 -1.75 5.55 13.52
C SER A 276 -0.54 6.47 13.78
N GLY A 277 -0.79 7.76 13.99
CA GLY A 277 0.25 8.79 14.09
C GLY A 277 0.96 9.12 12.76
N LEU A 278 0.60 8.45 11.64
CA LEU A 278 1.01 8.81 10.28
C LEU A 278 0.03 9.86 9.72
N THR A 279 0.03 11.03 10.34
CA THR A 279 -0.72 12.20 9.86
C THR A 279 0.09 12.97 8.84
N VAL A 280 -0.55 13.92 8.17
CA VAL A 280 0.15 14.96 7.42
C VAL A 280 1.20 15.64 8.33
N ASP A 281 0.84 15.89 9.60
CA ASP A 281 1.74 16.49 10.60
C ASP A 281 2.99 15.64 10.89
N TYR A 282 2.91 14.31 10.77
CA TYR A 282 4.09 13.46 10.90
C TYR A 282 5.14 13.81 9.83
N TYR A 283 4.71 13.95 8.57
CA TYR A 283 5.62 14.34 7.51
C TYR A 283 6.15 15.76 7.73
N PHE A 284 5.29 16.70 8.13
CA PHE A 284 5.71 18.09 8.43
C PHE A 284 6.69 18.18 9.59
N SER A 285 6.55 17.35 10.62
CA SER A 285 7.49 17.35 11.76
C SER A 285 8.91 16.92 11.36
N ARG A 286 9.08 16.28 10.19
CA ARG A 286 10.38 15.87 9.64
C ARG A 286 10.90 16.81 8.56
N PHE A 287 10.30 17.99 8.41
CA PHE A 287 10.69 18.98 7.39
C PHE A 287 12.17 19.36 7.47
N ASP A 288 12.66 19.66 8.68
CA ASP A 288 14.06 20.06 8.86
C ASP A 288 15.02 18.90 8.55
N GLU A 289 14.67 17.66 8.91
CA GLU A 289 15.45 16.47 8.57
C GLU A 289 15.52 16.27 7.05
N VAL A 290 14.39 16.44 6.36
CA VAL A 290 14.34 16.38 4.89
C VAL A 290 15.25 17.45 4.30
N LEU A 291 15.17 18.70 4.78
CA LEU A 291 16.03 19.78 4.29
C LEU A 291 17.51 19.50 4.51
N ALA A 292 17.89 18.99 5.68
CA ALA A 292 19.28 18.67 5.98
C ALA A 292 19.87 17.59 5.07
N ILE A 293 19.02 16.71 4.51
CA ILE A 293 19.44 15.67 3.56
C ILE A 293 19.38 16.18 2.13
N VAL A 294 18.30 16.88 1.77
CA VAL A 294 17.98 17.30 0.40
C VAL A 294 18.76 18.52 -0.04
N ASP A 295 18.94 19.48 0.85
CA ASP A 295 19.68 20.72 0.62
C ASP A 295 20.49 21.16 1.86
N PRO A 296 21.63 20.50 2.14
CA PRO A 296 22.45 20.81 3.31
C PRO A 296 23.03 22.24 3.30
N GLU A 297 23.25 22.83 2.13
CA GLU A 297 23.81 24.18 2.00
C GLU A 297 22.75 25.25 2.32
N TYR A 298 21.50 25.05 1.91
CA TYR A 298 20.39 25.92 2.30
C TYR A 298 20.23 25.99 3.83
N VAL A 299 20.33 24.84 4.51
CA VAL A 299 20.28 24.73 5.98
C VAL A 299 21.39 25.54 6.65
N LYS A 300 22.62 25.48 6.12
CA LYS A 300 23.77 26.26 6.64
C LYS A 300 23.59 27.76 6.43
N GLN A 301 23.12 28.17 5.25
CA GLN A 301 22.95 29.58 4.91
C GLN A 301 21.86 30.26 5.76
N HIS A 302 20.82 29.51 6.12
CA HIS A 302 19.65 30.05 6.83
C HIS A 302 19.65 29.73 8.33
N GLY A 303 20.71 29.10 8.85
CA GLY A 303 20.87 28.84 10.28
C GLY A 303 19.82 27.91 10.88
N ILE A 304 19.39 26.88 10.13
CA ILE A 304 18.42 25.88 10.63
C ILE A 304 19.19 24.86 11.49
N PHE A 305 19.37 25.17 12.78
CA PHE A 305 20.27 24.42 13.69
C PHE A 305 19.62 23.25 14.44
N PHE A 306 18.30 23.04 14.31
CA PHE A 306 17.54 22.07 15.10
C PHE A 306 17.78 20.60 14.71
N THR A 307 18.52 20.35 13.63
CA THR A 307 18.83 19.01 13.11
C THR A 307 20.14 18.44 13.64
N ASP A 308 21.04 19.29 14.17
CA ASP A 308 22.26 18.84 14.83
C ASP A 308 22.00 18.66 16.32
N ALA A 309 21.95 17.41 16.76
CA ALA A 309 21.69 17.06 18.15
C ALA A 309 22.74 17.61 19.12
N ASN A 310 23.99 17.77 18.69
CA ASN A 310 25.06 18.32 19.52
C ASN A 310 24.92 19.85 19.61
N LEU A 311 24.62 20.51 18.51
CA LEU A 311 24.42 21.96 18.49
C LEU A 311 23.16 22.36 19.26
N SER A 312 22.08 21.59 19.15
CA SER A 312 20.84 21.78 19.91
C SER A 312 21.06 21.60 21.42
N ARG A 313 21.82 20.57 21.82
CA ARG A 313 22.22 20.38 23.23
C ARG A 313 23.11 21.51 23.73
N TYR A 314 24.02 22.00 22.90
CA TYR A 314 24.88 23.13 23.23
C TYR A 314 24.06 24.41 23.41
N ALA A 315 23.11 24.71 22.52
CA ALA A 315 22.22 25.86 22.62
C ALA A 315 21.36 25.81 23.90
N LEU A 316 20.77 24.65 24.22
CA LEU A 316 20.00 24.45 25.46
C LEU A 316 20.88 24.59 26.72
N TRP A 317 22.10 24.04 26.69
CA TRP A 317 23.07 24.20 27.76
C TRP A 317 23.44 25.67 27.96
N PHE A 318 23.72 26.39 26.87
CA PHE A 318 24.08 27.80 26.88
C PHE A 318 22.97 28.66 27.44
N ALA A 319 21.73 28.48 26.95
CA ALA A 319 20.57 29.22 27.42
C ALA A 319 20.30 28.99 28.92
N LYS A 320 20.40 27.73 29.38
CA LYS A 320 20.24 27.38 30.81
C LYS A 320 21.28 28.07 31.71
N HIS A 321 22.52 28.23 31.26
CA HIS A 321 23.60 28.76 32.09
C HIS A 321 23.76 30.28 32.00
N HIS A 322 23.27 30.92 30.93
CA HIS A 322 23.47 32.36 30.71
C HIS A 322 22.17 33.17 30.77
N PHE A 323 21.00 32.51 30.76
CA PHE A 323 19.69 33.15 30.93
C PHE A 323 18.78 32.39 31.92
N PRO A 324 19.18 32.23 33.19
CA PRO A 324 18.51 31.34 34.16
C PRO A 324 17.11 31.78 34.62
N GLY A 325 16.50 32.80 34.01
CA GLY A 325 15.21 33.37 34.43
C GLY A 325 14.08 33.35 33.39
N ASN A 326 14.31 32.88 32.15
CA ASN A 326 13.34 32.99 31.05
C ASN A 326 13.14 31.67 30.25
N ILE A 327 13.29 30.51 30.89
CA ILE A 327 12.95 29.20 30.28
C ILE A 327 12.05 28.42 31.23
#